data_AF-A0A2R6CRB8-F1
#
_entry.id   AF-A0A2R6CRB8-F1
#
_cell.length_a   1.000
_cell.length_b   1.000
_cell.length_c   1.000
_cell.angle_alpha   90.00
_cell.angle_beta   90.00
_cell.angle_gamma   90.00
#
_symmetry.space_group_name_H-M   'P 1'
#
loop_
_entity.id
_entity.type
_entity.pdbx_description
1 polymer ?
#
loop_
_entity_poly.entity_id
_entity_poly.type
_entity_poly.pdbx_seq_one_letter_code
_entity_poly.pdbx_strand_id
1 'polypeptide(L)'
;MDDWQELTLRATVVLLVTSAVLIGPGLVGVGASLPFMIALVVLGVGLAALRSELSSLPTALGHDLGEYARDLWLAPFLAAVLFAGYPDASPAELQALGGFAGFVGMVNYFLRPVYLSVFSVLTRTAAR
;
A
#
# COMPACT_ATOMS: atom_id res chain seq x y z
N MET A 1 15.18 15.38 3.13
CA MET A 1 14.09 14.99 4.04
C MET A 1 14.37 13.56 4.41
N ASP A 2 14.34 13.21 5.70
CA ASP A 2 14.85 11.92 6.18
C ASP A 2 14.13 10.76 5.48
N ASP A 3 14.87 9.82 4.88
CA ASP A 3 14.34 8.67 4.12
C ASP A 3 13.17 7.95 4.84
N TRP A 4 13.19 7.96 6.18
CA TRP A 4 12.13 7.43 7.04
C TRP A 4 10.76 8.11 6.88
N GLN A 5 10.73 9.43 6.67
CA GLN A 5 9.49 10.17 6.47
C GLN A 5 8.80 9.79 5.16
N GLU A 6 9.61 9.54 4.14
CA GLU A 6 9.18 9.16 2.81
C GLU A 6 8.72 7.69 2.78
N LEU A 7 9.51 6.78 3.36
CA LEU A 7 9.16 5.37 3.51
C LEU A 7 7.82 5.15 4.22
N THR A 8 7.57 5.87 5.31
CA THR A 8 6.32 5.70 6.07
C THR A 8 5.10 6.23 5.34
N LEU A 9 5.25 7.27 4.53
CA LEU A 9 4.18 7.76 3.66
C LEU A 9 3.91 6.78 2.52
N ARG A 10 4.95 6.28 1.87
CA ARG A 10 4.85 5.25 0.81
C ARG A 10 4.18 3.98 1.32
N ALA A 11 4.51 3.52 2.54
CA ALA A 11 3.84 2.39 3.18
C ALA A 11 2.33 2.63 3.35
N THR A 12 1.93 3.85 3.73
CA THR A 12 0.52 4.24 3.81
C THR A 12 -0.16 4.12 2.45
N VAL A 13 0.45 4.66 1.40
CA VAL A 13 -0.08 4.60 0.03
C VAL A 13 -0.23 3.15 -0.44
N VAL A 14 0.78 2.31 -0.23
CA VAL A 14 0.72 0.87 -0.58
C VAL A 14 -0.45 0.18 0.14
N LEU A 15 -0.66 0.45 1.44
CA LEU A 15 -1.76 -0.11 2.21
C LEU A 15 -3.13 0.36 1.71
N LEU A 16 -3.27 1.64 1.35
CA LEU A 16 -4.51 2.19 0.80
C LEU A 16 -4.81 1.62 -0.60
N VAL A 17 -3.80 1.45 -1.45
CA VAL A 17 -3.97 0.81 -2.76
C VAL A 17 -4.30 -0.67 -2.59
N THR A 18 -3.66 -1.36 -1.64
CA THR A 18 -3.99 -2.75 -1.28
C THR A 18 -5.47 -2.86 -0.86
N SER A 19 -5.92 -1.92 -0.03
CA SER A 19 -7.34 -1.81 0.36
C SER A 19 -8.25 -1.67 -0.85
N ALA A 20 -7.95 -0.76 -1.78
CA ALA A 20 -8.76 -0.55 -2.98
C ALA A 20 -8.79 -1.78 -3.89
N VAL A 21 -7.65 -2.44 -4.07
CA VAL A 21 -7.49 -3.66 -4.89
C VAL A 21 -8.30 -4.84 -4.32
N LEU A 22 -8.46 -4.92 -2.99
CA LEU A 22 -9.26 -5.98 -2.35
C LEU A 22 -10.75 -5.62 -2.28
N ILE A 23 -11.09 -4.38 -1.93
CA ILE A 23 -12.50 -3.93 -1.80
C ILE A 23 -13.20 -3.92 -3.16
N GLY A 24 -12.57 -3.36 -4.20
CA GLY A 24 -13.19 -3.15 -5.51
C GLY A 24 -13.81 -4.42 -6.11
N PRO A 25 -13.06 -5.53 -6.24
CA PRO A 25 -13.58 -6.82 -6.67
C PRO A 25 -14.68 -7.36 -5.75
N GLY A 26 -14.52 -7.22 -4.43
CA GLY A 26 -15.53 -7.65 -3.46
C GLY A 26 -16.87 -6.92 -3.62
N LEU A 27 -16.86 -5.64 -4.02
CA LEU A 27 -18.08 -4.86 -4.28
C LEU A 27 -18.87 -5.36 -5.50
N VAL A 28 -18.19 -5.94 -6.49
CA VAL A 28 -18.82 -6.55 -7.67
C VAL A 28 -19.09 -8.05 -7.50
N GLY A 29 -18.97 -8.57 -6.26
CA GLY A 29 -19.29 -9.95 -5.91
C GLY A 29 -18.19 -10.96 -6.22
N VAL A 30 -16.97 -10.51 -6.54
CA VAL A 30 -15.83 -11.41 -6.73
C VAL A 30 -15.31 -11.86 -5.36
N GLY A 31 -15.37 -13.16 -5.13
CA GLY A 31 -14.76 -13.80 -3.97
C GLY A 31 -13.34 -14.29 -4.26
N ALA A 32 -12.79 -14.98 -3.28
CA ALA A 32 -11.51 -15.65 -3.38
C ALA A 32 -11.50 -16.71 -4.47
N SER A 33 -10.51 -16.65 -5.36
CA SER A 33 -10.33 -17.66 -6.40
C SER A 33 -8.90 -17.67 -6.93
N LEU A 34 -8.48 -18.81 -7.48
CA LEU A 34 -7.18 -18.93 -8.12
C LEU A 34 -6.98 -17.93 -9.29
N PRO A 35 -7.97 -17.71 -10.19
CA PRO A 35 -7.86 -16.67 -11.21
C PRO A 35 -7.64 -15.27 -10.63
N PHE A 36 -8.29 -14.95 -9.51
CA PHE A 36 -8.09 -13.66 -8.83
C PHE A 36 -6.65 -13.52 -8.30
N MET A 37 -6.11 -14.58 -7.68
CA MET A 37 -4.71 -14.60 -7.24
C MET A 37 -3.73 -14.39 -8.40
N ILE A 38 -3.95 -15.09 -9.52
CA ILE A 38 -3.12 -14.94 -10.72
C ILE A 38 -3.20 -13.50 -11.25
N ALA A 39 -4.40 -12.91 -11.28
CA ALA A 39 -4.58 -11.53 -11.71
C ALA A 39 -3.80 -10.54 -10.82
N LEU A 40 -3.78 -10.74 -9.50
CA LEU A 40 -2.99 -9.93 -8.58
C LEU A 40 -1.48 -10.05 -8.85
N VAL A 41 -0.98 -11.27 -9.08
CA VAL A 41 0.43 -11.51 -9.40
C VAL A 41 0.80 -10.86 -10.74
N VAL A 42 -0.03 -11.03 -11.77
CA VAL A 42 0.19 -10.41 -13.09
C VAL A 42 0.17 -8.89 -12.98
N LEU A 43 -0.75 -8.32 -12.22
CA LEU A 43 -0.81 -6.88 -11.97
C LEU A 43 0.44 -6.39 -11.23
N GLY A 44 0.88 -7.10 -10.19
CA GLY A 44 2.10 -6.78 -9.45
C GLY A 44 3.35 -6.83 -10.33
N VAL A 45 3.51 -7.89 -11.13
CA VAL A 45 4.62 -8.04 -12.08
C VAL A 45 4.57 -6.95 -13.16
N GLY A 46 3.39 -6.65 -13.70
CA GLY A 46 3.20 -5.60 -14.70
C GLY A 46 3.60 -4.23 -14.17
N LEU A 47 3.13 -3.87 -12.96
CA LEU A 47 3.53 -2.62 -12.30
C LEU A 47 5.03 -2.60 -11.97
N ALA A 48 5.61 -3.74 -11.56
CA ALA A 48 7.04 -3.83 -11.27
C ALA A 48 7.89 -3.67 -12.54
N ALA A 49 7.45 -4.20 -13.68
CA ALA A 49 8.11 -4.02 -14.97
C ALA A 49 8.03 -2.56 -15.44
N LEU A 50 6.89 -1.90 -15.21
CA LEU A 50 6.67 -0.50 -15.56
C LEU A 50 7.24 0.49 -14.53
N ARG A 51 7.86 0.02 -13.43
CA ARG A 51 8.31 0.89 -12.33
C ARG A 51 9.20 2.05 -12.77
N SER A 52 10.07 1.84 -13.77
CA SER A 52 10.99 2.86 -14.27
C SER A 52 10.25 3.95 -15.01
N GLU A 53 9.28 3.57 -15.85
CA GLU A 53 8.42 4.53 -16.57
C GLU A 53 7.49 5.25 -15.60
N LEU A 54 6.90 4.53 -14.65
CA LEU A 54 6.06 5.09 -13.61
C LEU A 54 6.82 6.09 -12.72
N SER A 55 8.10 5.82 -12.44
CA SER A 55 8.94 6.76 -11.68
C SER A 55 9.29 8.05 -12.44
N SER A 56 9.03 8.10 -13.75
CA SER A 56 9.22 9.28 -14.59
C SER A 56 7.94 10.09 -14.80
N LEU A 57 6.85 9.74 -14.11
CA LEU A 57 5.59 10.45 -14.21
C LEU A 57 5.73 11.92 -13.78
N PRO A 58 5.08 12.85 -14.50
CA PRO A 58 5.16 14.27 -14.17
C PRO A 58 4.48 14.57 -12.83
N THR A 59 4.93 15.66 -12.19
CA THR A 59 4.25 16.23 -11.04
C THR A 59 2.82 16.63 -11.44
N ALA A 60 1.83 16.11 -10.73
CA ALA A 60 0.43 16.46 -10.92
C ALA A 60 -0.16 16.94 -9.60
N LEU A 61 -0.99 17.99 -9.65
CA LEU A 61 -1.64 18.55 -8.45
C LEU A 61 -0.65 18.95 -7.33
N GLY A 62 0.58 19.33 -7.69
CA GLY A 62 1.63 19.68 -6.72
C GLY A 62 2.30 18.48 -6.03
N HIS A 63 2.00 17.25 -6.46
CA HIS A 63 2.60 16.02 -5.94
C HIS A 63 3.40 15.30 -7.02
N ASP A 64 4.61 14.85 -6.67
CA ASP A 64 5.42 14.01 -7.53
C ASP A 64 4.81 12.61 -7.60
N LEU A 65 4.07 12.34 -8.68
CA LEU A 65 3.43 11.04 -8.89
C LEU A 65 4.45 9.91 -9.06
N GLY A 66 5.64 10.22 -9.59
CA GLY A 66 6.70 9.24 -9.80
C GLY A 66 7.22 8.67 -8.49
N GLU A 67 7.27 9.50 -7.45
CA GLU A 67 7.71 9.10 -6.11
C GLU A 67 6.76 8.07 -5.47
N TYR A 68 5.45 8.26 -5.61
CA TYR A 68 4.43 7.34 -5.08
C TYR A 68 4.26 6.09 -5.96
N ALA A 69 4.39 6.24 -7.28
CA ALA A 69 4.19 5.15 -8.23
C ALA A 69 5.33 4.11 -8.17
N ARG A 70 6.52 4.49 -7.69
CA ARG A 70 7.69 3.61 -7.55
C ARG A 70 7.42 2.34 -6.74
N ASP A 71 6.60 2.43 -5.70
CA ASP A 71 6.34 1.31 -4.76
C ASP A 71 4.93 0.71 -4.93
N LEU A 72 4.13 1.23 -5.85
CA LEU A 72 2.74 0.80 -6.09
C LEU A 72 2.62 -0.67 -6.49
N TRP A 73 3.67 -1.21 -7.13
CA TRP A 73 3.76 -2.62 -7.51
C TRP A 73 3.70 -3.58 -6.32
N LEU A 74 4.02 -3.10 -5.11
CA LEU A 74 3.93 -3.90 -3.87
C LEU A 74 2.48 -4.15 -3.46
N ALA A 75 1.53 -3.28 -3.82
CA ALA A 75 0.16 -3.37 -3.34
C ALA A 75 -0.57 -4.64 -3.84
N PRO A 76 -0.50 -5.05 -5.12
CA PRO A 76 -1.05 -6.32 -5.56
C PRO A 76 -0.39 -7.54 -4.90
N PHE A 77 0.91 -7.49 -4.63
CA PHE A 77 1.60 -8.58 -3.91
C PHE A 77 1.16 -8.66 -2.45
N LEU A 78 1.03 -7.53 -1.77
CA LEU A 78 0.51 -7.48 -0.42
C LEU A 78 -0.94 -7.97 -0.36
N ALA A 79 -1.77 -7.59 -1.33
CA ALA A 79 -3.11 -8.11 -1.50
C ALA A 79 -3.09 -9.64 -1.64
N ALA A 80 -2.21 -10.18 -2.49
CA ALA A 80 -2.05 -11.63 -2.68
C ALA A 80 -1.58 -12.35 -1.39
N VAL A 81 -0.72 -11.73 -0.59
CA VAL A 81 -0.27 -12.28 0.71
C VAL A 81 -1.40 -12.30 1.73
N LEU A 82 -2.14 -11.20 1.89
CA LEU A 82 -3.31 -11.15 2.78
C LEU A 82 -4.36 -12.18 2.36
N PHE A 83 -4.56 -12.28 1.04
CA PHE A 83 -5.44 -13.23 0.41
C PHE A 83 -5.04 -14.69 0.60
N ALA A 84 -3.75 -15.02 0.54
CA ALA A 84 -3.25 -16.39 0.67
C ALA A 84 -3.55 -17.03 2.04
N GLY A 85 -3.79 -16.22 3.08
CA GLY A 85 -4.26 -16.69 4.38
C GLY A 85 -5.74 -17.11 4.40
N TYR A 86 -6.52 -16.74 3.38
CA TYR A 86 -7.97 -16.95 3.29
C TYR A 86 -8.39 -17.35 1.86
N PRO A 87 -7.98 -18.54 1.37
CA PRO A 87 -8.15 -18.95 -0.02
C PRO A 87 -9.62 -19.13 -0.45
N ASP A 88 -10.55 -19.25 0.51
CA ASP A 88 -11.99 -19.39 0.29
C ASP A 88 -12.79 -18.17 0.77
N ALA A 89 -12.14 -17.01 0.95
CA ALA A 89 -12.79 -15.79 1.41
C ALA A 89 -13.98 -15.42 0.50
N SER A 90 -15.15 -15.25 1.11
CA SER A 90 -16.31 -14.66 0.48
C SER A 90 -16.04 -13.20 0.03
N PRO A 91 -16.87 -12.63 -0.87
CA PRO A 91 -16.72 -11.23 -1.26
C PRO A 91 -16.76 -10.25 -0.08
N ALA A 92 -17.53 -10.56 0.97
CA ALA A 92 -17.59 -9.75 2.19
C ALA A 92 -16.30 -9.85 3.02
N GLU A 93 -15.70 -11.03 3.13
CA GLU A 93 -14.42 -11.22 3.81
C GLU A 93 -13.28 -10.55 3.03
N LEU A 94 -13.32 -10.57 1.69
CA LEU A 94 -12.36 -9.85 0.85
C LEU A 94 -12.42 -8.34 1.09
N GLN A 95 -13.63 -7.78 1.20
CA GLN A 95 -13.83 -6.38 1.58
C GLN A 95 -13.31 -6.10 2.99
N ALA A 96 -13.50 -7.03 3.94
CA ALA A 96 -13.00 -6.90 5.30
C ALA A 96 -11.46 -6.91 5.35
N LEU A 97 -10.79 -7.78 4.58
CA LEU A 97 -9.33 -7.78 4.45
C LEU A 97 -8.82 -6.47 3.84
N GLY A 98 -9.51 -5.97 2.82
CA GLY A 98 -9.21 -4.66 2.26
C GLY A 98 -9.39 -3.54 3.28
N GLY A 99 -10.51 -3.52 4.00
CA GLY A 99 -10.80 -2.57 5.07
C GLY A 99 -9.76 -2.62 6.20
N PHE A 100 -9.29 -3.81 6.57
CA PHE A 100 -8.20 -3.98 7.52
C PHE A 100 -6.89 -3.36 7.01
N ALA A 101 -6.50 -3.63 5.76
CA ALA A 101 -5.32 -3.02 5.16
C ALA A 101 -5.42 -1.47 5.15
N GLY A 102 -6.58 -0.94 4.76
CA GLY A 102 -6.84 0.50 4.76
C GLY A 102 -6.79 1.10 6.17
N PHE A 103 -7.36 0.40 7.16
CA PHE A 103 -7.32 0.80 8.57
C PHE A 103 -5.88 0.86 9.08
N VAL A 104 -5.06 -0.16 8.84
CA VAL A 104 -3.63 -0.16 9.22
C VAL A 104 -2.90 1.01 8.55
N GLY A 105 -3.22 1.31 7.28
CA GLY A 105 -2.69 2.48 6.57
C GLY A 105 -3.05 3.79 7.27
N MET A 106 -4.32 3.97 7.63
CA MET A 106 -4.78 5.16 8.34
C MET A 106 -4.19 5.29 9.75
N VAL A 107 -4.05 4.18 10.49
CA VAL A 107 -3.37 4.17 11.78
C VAL A 107 -1.92 4.63 11.63
N ASN A 108 -1.19 4.09 10.64
CA ASN A 108 0.18 4.52 10.36
C ASN A 108 0.25 6.02 10.00
N TYR A 109 -0.68 6.49 9.16
CA TYR A 109 -0.79 7.91 8.80
C TYR A 109 -1.00 8.81 10.02
N PHE A 110 -1.91 8.45 10.92
CA PHE A 110 -2.20 9.24 12.12
C PHE A 110 -1.09 9.16 13.17
N LEU A 111 -0.40 8.03 13.28
CA LEU A 111 0.74 7.89 14.18
C LEU A 111 2.00 8.58 13.67
N ARG A 112 2.05 8.94 12.38
CA ARG A 112 3.17 9.65 11.74
C ARG A 112 3.71 10.86 12.48
N PRO A 113 2.89 11.86 12.82
CA PRO A 113 3.36 12.98 13.63
C PRO A 113 3.94 12.53 14.98
N VAL A 114 3.41 11.48 15.59
CA VAL A 114 3.87 10.99 16.90
C VAL A 114 5.25 10.37 16.81
N TYR A 115 5.47 9.37 15.94
CA TYR A 115 6.77 8.71 15.86
C TYR A 115 7.86 9.62 15.29
N LEU A 116 7.53 10.56 14.41
CA LEU A 116 8.48 11.58 13.93
C LEU A 116 8.86 12.57 15.03
N SER A 117 7.89 12.99 15.86
CA SER A 117 8.17 13.86 17.00
C SER A 117 9.09 13.16 18.01
N VAL A 118 8.79 11.92 18.37
CA VAL A 118 9.62 11.11 19.27
C VAL A 118 11.03 10.94 18.71
N PHE A 119 11.17 10.59 17.42
CA PHE A 119 12.47 10.42 16.78
C PHE A 119 13.29 11.73 16.79
N SER A 120 12.65 12.88 16.52
CA SER A 120 13.31 14.19 16.54
C SER A 120 13.82 14.58 17.94
N VAL A 121 13.09 14.19 19.00
CA VAL A 121 13.49 14.44 20.39
C VAL A 121 14.67 13.54 20.76
N LEU A 122 14.58 12.24 20.45
CA LEU A 122 15.65 11.27 20.75
C LEU A 122 16.96 11.62 20.05
N THR A 123 16.92 11.97 18.77
CA THR A 123 18.10 12.37 18.00
C THR A 123 18.71 13.66 18.53
N ARG A 124 17.89 14.64 18.94
CA ARG A 124 18.38 15.87 19.55
C ARG A 124 19.05 15.63 20.91
N THR A 125 18.53 14.72 21.73
CA THR A 125 19.13 14.37 23.03
C THR A 125 20.39 13.53 22.87
N ALA A 126 20.46 12.63 21.88
CA ALA A 126 21.66 11.84 21.60
C ALA A 126 22.81 12.65 20.99
N ALA A 127 22.51 13.80 20.36
CA ALA A 127 23.50 14.72 19.82
C ALA A 127 24.03 15.75 20.84
N ARG A 128 23.57 15.69 22.10
CA ARG A 128 24.08 16.47 23.23
C ARG A 128 24.98 15.59 24.09
#